data_AF-A0A972IAJ8-F1
#
_entry.id   AF-A0A972IAJ8-F1
#
_cell.length_a   1.000
_cell.length_b   1.000
_cell.length_c   1.000
_cell.angle_alpha   90.00
_cell.angle_beta   90.00
_cell.angle_gamma   90.00
#
_symmetry.space_group_name_H-M   'P 1'
#
loop_
_entity.id
_entity.type
_entity.pdbx_description
1 polymer ?
#
loop_
_entity_poly.entity_id
_entity_poly.type
_entity_poly.pdbx_seq_one_letter_code
_entity_poly.pdbx_strand_id
1 'polypeptide(L)'
;MATLVHAALRLRRTARLSYGYLAAVALGAIVALGEFTRPAGELGLLHVVAAAIWVVVTMGRASAHRRAKESQEGSITTEIELGLLALVAAHAGLQVFGGLTGPYQPAIYILVALLTSFLDPRSGLALTAAALGLDFAIHRFAEGDPTLAP
;
A
#
# COMPACT_ATOMS: atom_id res chain seq x y z
N MET A 1 6.39 -21.98 32.07
CA MET A 1 6.27 -22.24 30.62
C MET A 1 5.04 -21.57 29.96
N ALA A 2 3.94 -21.33 30.67
CA ALA A 2 2.75 -20.65 30.12
C ALA A 2 3.00 -19.18 29.67
N THR A 3 3.97 -18.47 30.23
CA THR A 3 4.26 -17.05 29.96
C THR A 3 4.89 -16.79 28.58
N LEU A 4 5.81 -17.65 28.13
CA LEU A 4 6.42 -17.53 26.80
C LEU A 4 5.45 -17.88 25.67
N VAL A 5 4.55 -18.85 25.90
CA VAL A 5 3.51 -19.22 24.93
C VAL A 5 2.48 -18.10 24.80
N HIS A 6 2.08 -17.45 25.89
CA HIS A 6 1.18 -16.30 25.85
C HIS A 6 1.84 -15.06 25.21
N ALA A 7 3.14 -14.84 25.44
CA ALA A 7 3.90 -13.77 24.80
C ALA A 7 4.10 -14.03 23.29
N ALA A 8 4.44 -15.25 22.89
CA ALA A 8 4.59 -15.65 21.50
C ALA A 8 3.24 -15.64 20.76
N LEU A 9 2.15 -16.07 21.40
CA LEU A 9 0.80 -16.01 20.84
C LEU A 9 0.29 -14.57 20.76
N ARG A 10 0.59 -13.69 21.74
CA ARG A 10 0.31 -12.26 21.65
C ARG A 10 1.11 -11.63 20.51
N LEU A 11 2.41 -11.88 20.42
CA LEU A 11 3.25 -11.37 19.32
C LEU A 11 2.75 -11.86 17.95
N ARG A 12 2.35 -13.14 17.83
CA ARG A 12 1.79 -13.71 16.61
C ARG A 12 0.41 -13.16 16.28
N ARG A 13 -0.39 -12.82 17.29
CA ARG A 13 -1.72 -12.20 17.12
C ARG A 13 -1.60 -10.72 16.75
N THR A 14 -0.70 -9.98 17.39
CA THR A 14 -0.40 -8.58 17.07
C THR A 14 0.26 -8.45 15.70
N ALA A 15 1.21 -9.33 15.35
CA ALA A 15 1.80 -9.37 14.01
C ALA A 15 0.77 -9.76 12.93
N ARG A 16 -0.13 -10.73 13.21
CA ARG A 16 -1.24 -11.04 12.29
C ARG A 16 -2.29 -9.92 12.21
N LEU A 17 -2.33 -8.99 13.17
CA LEU A 17 -3.22 -7.83 13.16
C LEU A 17 -2.60 -6.61 12.47
N SER A 18 -1.27 -6.54 12.35
CA SER A 18 -0.56 -5.37 11.77
C SER A 18 0.24 -5.66 10.51
N TYR A 19 0.31 -6.91 10.03
CA TYR A 19 1.10 -7.24 8.84
C TYR A 19 0.60 -6.53 7.57
N GLY A 20 -0.69 -6.17 7.50
CA GLY A 20 -1.25 -5.38 6.40
C GLY A 20 -0.63 -3.99 6.34
N TYR A 21 -0.65 -3.26 7.45
CA TYR A 21 0.05 -1.97 7.57
C TYR A 21 1.55 -2.08 7.32
N LEU A 22 2.22 -3.07 7.91
CA LEU A 22 3.67 -3.23 7.72
C LEU A 22 4.01 -3.49 6.25
N ALA A 23 3.24 -4.32 5.56
CA ALA A 23 3.42 -4.55 4.13
C ALA A 23 3.13 -3.29 3.31
N ALA A 24 2.07 -2.54 3.63
CA ALA A 24 1.76 -1.29 2.96
C ALA A 24 2.87 -0.24 3.14
N VAL A 25 3.43 -0.10 4.35
CA VAL A 25 4.55 0.82 4.61
C VAL A 25 5.81 0.36 3.89
N ALA A 26 6.17 -0.93 3.96
CA ALA A 26 7.37 -1.44 3.32
C ALA A 26 7.30 -1.33 1.79
N LEU A 27 6.19 -1.73 1.18
CA LEU A 27 5.97 -1.61 -0.25
C LEU A 27 5.84 -0.13 -0.67
N GLY A 28 5.17 0.69 0.15
CA GLY A 28 5.06 2.13 -0.05
C GLY A 28 6.43 2.81 -0.03
N ALA A 29 7.36 2.37 0.81
CA ALA A 29 8.74 2.88 0.81
C ALA A 29 9.48 2.53 -0.49
N ILE A 30 9.32 1.30 -1.02
CA ILE A 30 9.90 0.90 -2.31
C ILE A 30 9.35 1.78 -3.43
N VAL A 31 8.04 2.04 -3.42
CA VAL A 31 7.38 2.94 -4.37
C VAL A 31 7.87 4.38 -4.19
N ALA A 32 8.03 4.86 -2.95
CA ALA A 32 8.53 6.21 -2.66
C ALA A 32 9.95 6.45 -3.19
N LEU A 33 10.79 5.42 -3.21
CA LEU A 33 12.14 5.48 -3.77
C LEU A 33 12.16 5.50 -5.31
N GLY A 34 11.01 5.37 -5.98
CA GLY A 34 10.93 5.46 -7.44
C GLY A 34 11.53 4.27 -8.18
N GLU A 35 11.73 3.13 -7.51
CA GLU A 35 12.34 1.92 -8.11
C GLU A 35 11.54 1.41 -9.33
N PHE A 36 10.22 1.64 -9.38
CA PHE A 36 9.35 1.23 -10.50
C PHE A 36 9.36 2.20 -11.69
N THR A 37 10.05 3.34 -11.60
CA THR A 37 10.20 4.28 -12.73
C THR A 37 11.19 3.76 -13.78
N ARG A 38 11.98 2.73 -13.46
CA ARG A 38 12.93 2.10 -14.40
C ARG A 38 12.19 1.44 -15.57
N PRO A 39 12.77 1.42 -16.79
CA PRO A 39 12.14 0.82 -17.95
C PRO A 39 11.78 -0.65 -17.71
N ALA A 40 10.64 -1.09 -18.26
CA ALA A 40 10.03 -2.40 -17.96
C ALA A 40 10.96 -3.62 -18.21
N GLY A 41 12.01 -3.48 -19.03
CA GLY A 41 13.04 -4.50 -19.25
C GLY A 41 14.01 -4.69 -18.09
N GLU A 42 14.09 -3.75 -17.15
CA GLU A 42 14.96 -3.77 -15.96
C GLU A 42 14.20 -4.10 -14.67
N LEU A 43 12.91 -4.50 -14.78
CA LEU A 43 12.12 -4.99 -13.66
C LEU A 43 12.73 -6.30 -13.15
N GLY A 44 13.67 -6.18 -12.20
CA GLY A 44 14.37 -7.30 -11.60
C GLY A 44 13.53 -8.09 -10.59
N LEU A 45 14.16 -9.10 -9.99
CA LEU A 45 13.56 -10.02 -9.01
C LEU A 45 12.85 -9.29 -7.85
N LEU A 46 13.32 -8.12 -7.45
CA LEU A 46 12.72 -7.29 -6.40
C LEU A 46 11.25 -6.94 -6.71
N HIS A 47 10.94 -6.54 -7.94
CA HIS A 47 9.59 -6.14 -8.34
C HIS A 47 8.63 -7.32 -8.35
N VAL A 48 9.11 -8.49 -8.79
CA VAL A 48 8.34 -9.74 -8.77
C VAL A 48 8.03 -10.16 -7.33
N VAL A 49 9.02 -10.07 -6.44
CA VAL A 49 8.84 -10.38 -5.01
C VAL A 49 7.90 -9.37 -4.36
N ALA A 50 8.04 -8.08 -4.64
CA ALA A 50 7.16 -7.03 -4.13
C ALA A 50 5.71 -7.24 -4.59
N ALA A 51 5.49 -7.55 -5.87
CA ALA A 51 4.17 -7.87 -6.41
C ALA A 51 3.59 -9.14 -5.76
N ALA A 52 4.39 -10.20 -5.59
CA ALA A 52 3.94 -11.42 -4.94
C ALA A 52 3.55 -11.18 -3.47
N ILE A 53 4.34 -10.41 -2.72
CA ILE A 53 4.03 -10.01 -1.34
C ILE A 53 2.71 -9.23 -1.31
N TRP A 54 2.56 -8.25 -2.20
CA TRP A 54 1.34 -7.45 -2.31
C TRP A 54 0.11 -8.33 -2.57
N VAL A 55 0.17 -9.26 -3.53
CA VAL A 55 -0.94 -10.18 -3.86
C VAL A 55 -1.30 -11.03 -2.64
N VAL A 56 -0.31 -11.65 -2.01
CA VAL A 56 -0.53 -12.55 -0.86
C VAL A 56 -1.15 -11.80 0.32
N VAL A 57 -0.62 -10.61 0.64
CA VAL A 57 -1.12 -9.79 1.76
C VAL A 57 -2.53 -9.30 1.47
N THR A 58 -2.76 -8.73 0.29
CA THR A 58 -4.06 -8.16 -0.10
C THR A 58 -5.13 -9.24 -0.13
N MET A 59 -4.86 -10.40 -0.73
CA MET A 59 -5.79 -11.53 -0.76
C MET A 59 -6.09 -12.06 0.64
N GLY A 60 -5.07 -12.18 1.50
CA GLY A 60 -5.23 -12.55 2.90
C GLY A 60 -6.13 -11.59 3.65
N ARG A 61 -5.90 -10.27 3.53
CA ARG A 61 -6.71 -9.24 4.21
C ARG A 61 -8.12 -9.12 3.63
N ALA A 62 -8.29 -9.22 2.32
CA ALA A 62 -9.60 -9.22 1.67
C ALA A 62 -10.44 -10.42 2.11
N SER A 63 -9.83 -11.61 2.21
CA SER A 63 -10.52 -12.80 2.72
C SER A 63 -10.93 -12.64 4.18
N ALA A 64 -10.07 -12.03 5.02
CA ALA A 64 -10.37 -11.76 6.42
C ALA A 64 -11.49 -10.72 6.57
N HIS A 65 -11.47 -9.66 5.76
CA HIS A 65 -12.52 -8.64 5.74
C HIS A 65 -13.89 -9.22 5.36
N ARG A 66 -13.94 -10.08 4.33
CA ARG A 66 -15.18 -10.76 3.92
C ARG A 66 -15.77 -11.60 5.05
N ARG A 67 -14.93 -12.35 5.77
CA ARG A 67 -15.36 -13.17 6.92
C ARG A 67 -15.84 -12.32 8.10
N ALA A 68 -15.18 -11.20 8.39
CA ALA A 68 -15.57 -10.30 9.48
C ALA A 68 -16.89 -9.55 9.18
N LYS A 69 -17.15 -9.24 7.90
CA LYS A 69 -18.40 -8.63 7.46
C LYS A 69 -19.59 -9.58 7.65
N GLU A 70 -19.40 -10.87 7.44
CA GLU A 70 -20.41 -11.90 7.72
C GLU A 70 -20.73 -12.00 9.22
N SER A 71 -19.77 -11.71 10.11
CA SER A 71 -19.97 -11.70 11.56
C SER A 71 -20.44 -10.36 12.14
N GLN A 72 -20.83 -9.39 11.31
CA GLN A 72 -21.19 -8.01 11.69
C GLN A 72 -20.13 -7.21 12.48
N GLU A 73 -18.90 -7.72 12.60
CA GLU A 73 -17.78 -6.98 13.18
C GLU A 73 -17.09 -6.17 12.07
N GLY A 74 -17.70 -5.04 11.71
CA GLY A 74 -17.08 -4.06 10.82
C GLY A 74 -15.79 -3.51 11.44
N SER A 75 -14.65 -3.82 10.85
CA SER A 75 -13.34 -3.35 11.32
C SER A 75 -12.80 -2.27 10.39
N ILE A 76 -12.99 -1.00 10.79
CA ILE A 76 -12.43 0.21 10.16
C ILE A 76 -10.93 0.03 9.82
N THR A 77 -10.19 -0.61 10.72
CA THR A 77 -8.75 -0.89 10.54
C THR A 77 -8.47 -1.71 9.28
N THR A 78 -9.31 -2.71 8.98
CA THR A 78 -9.12 -3.56 7.81
C THR A 78 -9.41 -2.84 6.50
N GLU A 79 -10.40 -1.94 6.50
CA GLU A 79 -10.72 -1.10 5.34
C GLU A 79 -9.59 -0.14 5.01
N ILE A 80 -9.01 0.49 6.04
CA ILE A 80 -7.84 1.36 5.88
C ILE A 80 -6.65 0.58 5.32
N GLU A 81 -6.35 -0.62 5.83
CA GLU A 81 -5.26 -1.45 5.31
C GLU A 81 -5.45 -1.83 3.83
N LEU A 82 -6.66 -2.24 3.45
CA LEU A 82 -6.96 -2.58 2.06
C LEU A 82 -6.87 -1.34 1.15
N GLY A 83 -7.34 -0.19 1.62
CA GLY A 83 -7.17 1.09 0.92
C GLY A 83 -5.70 1.44 0.72
N LEU A 84 -4.87 1.31 1.76
CA LEU A 84 -3.43 1.57 1.71
C LEU A 84 -2.72 0.63 0.73
N LEU A 85 -3.03 -0.66 0.73
CA LEU A 85 -2.47 -1.61 -0.21
C LEU A 85 -2.88 -1.29 -1.65
N ALA A 86 -4.16 -0.92 -1.87
CA ALA A 86 -4.63 -0.49 -3.19
C ALA A 86 -3.92 0.78 -3.66
N LEU A 87 -3.73 1.74 -2.76
CA LEU A 87 -3.01 2.99 -3.03
C LEU A 87 -1.56 2.74 -3.44
N VAL A 88 -0.85 1.85 -2.74
CA VAL A 88 0.52 1.46 -3.07
C VAL A 88 0.59 0.81 -4.46
N ALA A 89 -0.32 -0.10 -4.77
CA ALA A 89 -0.38 -0.73 -6.09
C ALA A 89 -0.69 0.27 -7.20
N ALA A 90 -1.57 1.24 -6.95
CA ALA A 90 -1.89 2.29 -7.91
C ALA A 90 -0.65 3.15 -8.24
N HIS A 91 0.10 3.57 -7.23
CA HIS A 91 1.34 4.34 -7.43
C HIS A 91 2.43 3.51 -8.13
N ALA A 92 2.59 2.24 -7.75
CA ALA A 92 3.54 1.34 -8.41
C ALA A 92 3.18 1.15 -9.90
N GLY A 93 1.89 0.94 -10.20
CA GLY A 93 1.41 0.84 -11.58
C GLY A 93 1.65 2.12 -12.37
N LEU A 94 1.38 3.28 -11.78
CA LEU A 94 1.61 4.57 -12.43
C LEU A 94 3.10 4.81 -12.74
N GLN A 95 4.00 4.40 -11.85
CA GLN A 95 5.45 4.48 -12.09
C GLN A 95 5.89 3.68 -13.31
N VAL A 96 5.31 2.48 -13.53
CA VAL A 96 5.57 1.67 -14.73
C VAL A 96 5.15 2.40 -16.03
N PHE A 97 4.15 3.28 -15.97
CA PHE A 97 3.64 4.04 -17.13
C PHE A 97 4.25 5.44 -17.30
N GLY A 98 5.34 5.76 -16.61
CA GLY A 98 6.04 7.04 -16.74
C GLY A 98 5.96 7.96 -15.53
N GLY A 99 5.45 7.48 -14.39
CA GLY A 99 5.57 8.17 -13.11
C GLY A 99 4.72 9.43 -12.95
N LEU A 100 5.05 10.23 -11.93
CA LEU A 100 4.29 11.42 -11.52
C LEU A 100 4.34 12.57 -12.53
N THR A 101 5.27 12.58 -13.48
CA THR A 101 5.34 13.59 -14.55
C THR A 101 4.74 13.10 -15.86
N GLY A 102 4.26 11.86 -15.90
CA GLY A 102 3.64 11.24 -17.07
C GLY A 102 2.21 11.74 -17.33
N PRO A 103 1.68 11.54 -18.56
CA PRO A 103 0.32 11.96 -18.93
C PRO A 103 -0.79 11.29 -18.10
N TYR A 104 -0.45 10.21 -17.38
CA TYR A 104 -1.38 9.45 -16.55
C TYR A 104 -1.43 9.92 -15.09
N GLN A 105 -0.70 10.96 -14.70
CA GLN A 105 -0.75 11.52 -13.34
C GLN A 105 -2.18 11.79 -12.84
N PRO A 106 -3.15 12.31 -13.64
CA PRO A 106 -4.51 12.54 -13.17
C PRO A 106 -5.24 11.26 -12.72
N ALA A 107 -4.82 10.08 -13.19
CA ALA A 107 -5.43 8.81 -12.83
C ALA A 107 -5.29 8.48 -11.33
N ILE A 108 -4.22 8.95 -10.67
CA ILE A 108 -4.02 8.73 -9.22
C ILE A 108 -5.14 9.41 -8.42
N TYR A 109 -5.50 10.63 -8.80
CA TYR A 109 -6.53 11.40 -8.10
C TYR A 109 -7.92 10.82 -8.34
N ILE A 110 -8.18 10.31 -9.55
CA ILE A 110 -9.42 9.58 -9.85
C ILE A 110 -9.50 8.29 -9.02
N LEU A 111 -8.41 7.54 -8.91
CA LEU A 111 -8.35 6.31 -8.11
C LEU A 111 -8.52 6.59 -6.61
N VAL A 112 -7.87 7.63 -6.08
CA VAL A 112 -8.05 8.05 -4.68
C VAL A 112 -9.49 8.49 -4.43
N ALA A 113 -10.08 9.30 -5.32
CA ALA A 113 -11.49 9.69 -5.22
C ALA A 113 -12.42 8.47 -5.24
N LEU A 114 -12.16 7.51 -6.14
CA LEU A 114 -12.93 6.27 -6.23
C LEU A 114 -12.80 5.43 -4.95
N LEU A 115 -11.57 5.22 -4.46
CA LEU A 115 -11.29 4.46 -3.25
C LEU A 115 -11.95 5.09 -2.02
N THR A 116 -11.83 6.41 -1.86
CA THR A 116 -12.43 7.16 -0.75
C THR A 116 -13.95 7.19 -0.81
N SER A 117 -14.55 7.12 -1.99
CA SER A 117 -16.02 7.06 -2.17
C SER A 117 -16.66 5.78 -1.59
N PHE A 118 -15.89 4.70 -1.43
CA PHE A 118 -16.38 3.43 -0.87
C PHE A 118 -16.04 3.25 0.62
N LEU A 119 -15.34 4.22 1.22
CA LEU A 119 -14.85 4.15 2.59
C LEU A 119 -15.71 5.01 3.52
N ASP A 120 -15.79 4.59 4.79
CA ASP A 120 -16.34 5.46 5.84
C ASP A 120 -15.60 6.80 5.88
N PRO A 121 -16.26 7.93 6.22
CA PRO A 121 -15.66 9.27 6.15
C PRO A 121 -14.31 9.40 6.88
N ARG A 122 -14.15 8.71 8.01
CA ARG A 122 -12.90 8.69 8.79
C ARG A 122 -11.79 7.90 8.08
N SER A 123 -12.13 6.75 7.51
CA SER A 123 -11.22 5.91 6.73
C SER A 123 -10.80 6.62 5.43
N GLY A 124 -11.73 7.33 4.79
CA GLY A 124 -11.47 8.17 3.63
C GLY A 124 -10.45 9.28 3.95
N LEU A 125 -10.64 10.03 5.05
CA LEU A 125 -9.67 11.04 5.48
C LEU A 125 -8.27 10.47 5.74
N ALA A 126 -8.20 9.33 6.42
CA ALA A 126 -6.93 8.65 6.68
C ALA A 126 -6.23 8.23 5.38
N LEU A 127 -7.00 7.71 4.41
CA LEU A 127 -6.46 7.30 3.12
C LEU A 127 -6.00 8.50 2.28
N THR A 128 -6.76 9.59 2.28
CA THR A 128 -6.36 10.84 1.60
C THR A 128 -5.07 11.40 2.20
N ALA A 129 -4.94 11.41 3.53
CA ALA A 129 -3.71 11.84 4.20
C ALA A 129 -2.52 10.95 3.84
N ALA A 130 -2.73 9.63 3.75
CA ALA A 130 -1.70 8.69 3.31
C ALA A 130 -1.30 8.89 1.85
N ALA A 131 -2.26 9.17 0.95
CA ALA A 131 -2.01 9.50 -0.44
C ALA A 131 -1.15 10.75 -0.59
N LEU A 132 -1.50 11.84 0.11
CA LEU A 132 -0.71 13.07 0.12
C LEU A 132 0.70 12.84 0.67
N GLY A 133 0.82 12.03 1.73
CA GLY A 133 2.12 11.68 2.31
C GLY A 133 3.00 10.89 1.33
N LEU A 134 2.41 9.96 0.59
CA LEU A 134 3.12 9.14 -0.40
C LEU A 134 3.52 9.97 -1.63
N ASP A 135 2.62 10.81 -2.15
CA ASP A 135 2.94 11.77 -3.23
C ASP A 135 4.12 12.67 -2.82
N PHE A 136 4.07 13.24 -1.61
CA PHE A 136 5.15 14.07 -1.09
C PHE A 136 6.46 13.29 -0.95
N ALA A 137 6.40 12.04 -0.49
CA ALA A 137 7.58 11.19 -0.37
C ALA A 137 8.19 10.88 -1.74
N ILE A 138 7.38 10.50 -2.73
CA ILE A 138 7.86 10.24 -4.10
C ILE A 138 8.49 11.52 -4.66
N HIS A 139 7.84 12.66 -4.55
CA HIS A 139 8.40 13.93 -5.01
C HIS A 139 9.73 14.24 -4.33
N ARG A 140 9.84 14.01 -3.01
CA ARG A 140 11.07 14.33 -2.26
C ARG A 140 12.22 13.37 -2.54
N PHE A 141 11.95 12.08 -2.72
CA PHE A 141 12.97 11.03 -2.83
C PHE A 141 13.27 10.62 -4.28
N ALA A 142 12.28 10.65 -5.18
CA ALA A 142 12.48 10.27 -6.58
C ALA A 142 12.90 11.46 -7.46
N GLU A 143 12.39 12.68 -7.22
CA GLU A 143 12.79 13.87 -8.02
C GLU A 143 13.99 14.63 -7.43
N GLY A 144 14.41 14.29 -6.20
CA GLY A 144 15.57 14.88 -5.56
C GLY A 144 16.92 14.38 -6.08
N ASP A 145 16.93 13.37 -6.96
CA ASP A 145 18.14 12.80 -7.56
C ASP A 145 18.40 13.46 -8.94
N PRO A 146 19.46 14.28 -9.09
CA PRO A 146 19.76 14.98 -10.34
C PRO A 146 20.16 14.04 -11.50
N THR A 147 20.21 12.74 -11.27
CA THR A 147 20.50 11.70 -12.27
C THR A 147 19.25 11.09 -12.92
N LEU A 148 18.04 11.42 -12.43
CA LEU A 148 16.76 10.91 -12.95
C LEU A 148 15.88 12.01 -13.58
N ALA A 149 16.38 13.24 -13.63
CA ALA A 149 15.76 14.28 -14.45
C ALA A 149 16.04 13.99 -15.95
N PRO A 150 15.01 14.07 -16.83
CA PRO A 150 15.21 13.92 -18.27
C PRO A 150 16.11 15.00 -18.88
#